data_AF-A0A3B8M444-F1
#
_entry.id   AF-A0A3B8M444-F1
#
_cell.length_a   1.000
_cell.length_b   1.000
_cell.length_c   1.000
_cell.angle_alpha   90.00
_cell.angle_beta   90.00
_cell.angle_gamma   90.00
#
_symmetry.space_group_name_H-M   'P 1'
#
loop_
_entity.id
_entity.type
_entity.pdbx_description
1 polymer ?
#
loop_
_entity_poly.entity_id
_entity_poly.type
_entity_poly.pdbx_seq_one_letter_code
_entity_poly.pdbx_strand_id
1 'polypeptide(L)'
;MVGMGVVKARFDLVVAITSEDPPFEVRSQTTGIEGARASSLVAENRVWLTDLGDSKTRVEYESEVNITGRLGKFGLGVMRKYLEKIGVRFAENFKAGILSADIEVIPHKTHEEESTPIQSDPELLETTPTAHPIPENFETQEQNSSVCFPETVEDAVRLLMDEVHSFPLAGGATLVAMRNAGLVRIEKYICLERIEKLHGISVQDDGRIRIGAMTRHYEVADSIVLTGNLAVIRQAAAAIANMPVRNMGTMGGALAHADPAADYLAALAVVDAEIELFGSRGARTVGIGEWILNWYETCLNSDELIKAIYLPPPAESYSSYRKVARVSGDYAVATCAISVEAHHQQVRIAIGGCGPAPLRDPDHEFVLRGESLIDDELQNLVKNLITRADPVDDVRGSAEHRIRLIPRLAQDAVTGLLEAHASSS
;
A
#
# COMPACT_ATOMS: atom_id res chain seq x y z
N MET A 1 -12.08 7.67 -11.45
CA MET A 1 -10.93 7.86 -10.53
C MET A 1 -9.83 6.95 -11.01
N VAL A 2 -8.64 7.47 -11.30
CA VAL A 2 -7.50 6.65 -11.71
C VAL A 2 -6.50 6.64 -10.56
N GLY A 3 -6.28 5.48 -9.95
CA GLY A 3 -5.31 5.35 -8.87
C GLY A 3 -3.90 5.27 -9.46
N MET A 4 -3.03 6.20 -9.07
CA MET A 4 -1.62 6.21 -9.47
C MET A 4 -0.73 6.07 -8.22
N GLY A 5 -0.53 4.85 -7.75
CA GLY A 5 0.25 4.59 -6.53
C GLY A 5 -0.25 5.46 -5.36
N VAL A 6 0.63 6.27 -4.77
CA VAL A 6 0.33 7.15 -3.62
C VAL A 6 -0.51 8.39 -3.97
N VAL A 7 -0.67 8.71 -5.26
CA VAL A 7 -1.40 9.88 -5.74
C VAL A 7 -2.74 9.45 -6.30
N LYS A 8 -3.83 9.80 -5.61
CA LYS A 8 -5.18 9.69 -6.16
C LYS A 8 -5.47 10.92 -7.01
N ALA A 9 -5.08 10.88 -8.28
CA ALA A 9 -5.45 11.90 -9.24
C ALA A 9 -6.92 11.73 -9.64
N ARG A 10 -7.77 12.66 -9.23
CA ARG A 10 -9.17 12.71 -9.67
C ARG A 10 -9.25 13.63 -10.87
N PHE A 11 -9.34 13.02 -12.05
CA PHE A 11 -9.71 13.72 -13.27
C PHE A 11 -11.23 13.77 -13.37
N ASP A 12 -11.77 14.98 -13.53
CA ASP A 12 -13.14 15.16 -13.96
C ASP A 12 -13.17 14.97 -15.48
N LEU A 13 -13.59 13.78 -15.90
CA LEU A 13 -13.55 13.36 -17.29
C LEU A 13 -14.81 13.79 -18.03
N VAL A 14 -14.61 14.40 -19.20
CA VAL A 14 -15.65 14.67 -20.18
C VAL A 14 -15.33 13.87 -21.42
N VAL A 15 -16.24 13.00 -21.83
CA VAL A 15 -16.16 12.24 -23.07
C VAL A 15 -17.07 12.92 -24.10
N ALA A 16 -16.50 13.33 -25.23
CA ALA A 16 -17.24 13.87 -26.35
C ALA A 16 -17.04 12.96 -27.57
N ILE A 17 -18.13 12.54 -28.20
CA ILE A 17 -18.05 11.87 -29.50
C ILE A 17 -17.66 12.93 -30.53
N THR A 18 -16.54 12.72 -31.21
CA THR A 18 -15.96 13.70 -32.15
C THR A 18 -16.36 13.40 -33.60
N SER A 19 -16.59 12.13 -33.93
CA SER A 19 -17.20 11.72 -35.20
C SER A 19 -17.82 10.33 -35.09
N GLU A 20 -18.93 10.13 -35.77
CA GLU A 20 -19.54 8.82 -35.97
C GLU A 20 -19.55 8.55 -37.48
N ASP A 21 -18.93 7.45 -37.90
CA ASP A 21 -19.11 6.88 -39.25
C ASP A 21 -19.76 5.49 -39.12
N PRO A 22 -21.06 5.46 -38.77
CA PRO A 22 -21.74 4.23 -38.47
C PRO A 22 -21.92 3.37 -39.73
N PRO A 23 -21.89 2.03 -39.59
CA PRO A 23 -21.70 1.26 -38.35
C PRO A 23 -20.24 0.99 -37.97
N PHE A 24 -19.26 1.55 -38.67
CA PHE A 24 -17.89 1.00 -38.72
C PHE A 24 -16.91 1.66 -37.76
N GLU A 25 -17.04 2.96 -37.48
CA GLU A 25 -16.10 3.69 -36.64
C GLU A 25 -16.78 4.73 -35.75
N VAL A 26 -16.39 4.76 -34.48
CA VAL A 26 -16.75 5.83 -33.53
C VAL A 26 -15.47 6.42 -32.98
N ARG A 27 -15.31 7.74 -33.12
CA ARG A 27 -14.22 8.49 -32.51
C ARG A 27 -14.75 9.29 -31.33
N SER A 28 -14.03 9.24 -30.23
CA SER A 28 -14.35 10.06 -29.07
C SER A 28 -13.10 10.65 -28.44
N GLN A 29 -13.21 11.90 -28.01
CA GLN A 29 -12.17 12.56 -27.24
C GLN A 29 -12.60 12.59 -25.77
N THR A 30 -11.74 12.05 -24.91
CA THR A 30 -11.88 12.17 -23.47
C THR A 30 -10.93 13.25 -23.00
N THR A 31 -11.46 14.26 -22.32
CA THR A 31 -10.66 15.31 -21.67
C THR A 31 -10.85 15.22 -20.17
N GLY A 32 -9.79 15.52 -19.42
CA GLY A 32 -9.80 15.42 -17.98
C GLY A 32 -8.99 16.54 -17.35
N ILE A 33 -9.50 17.15 -16.29
CA ILE A 33 -8.73 18.10 -15.49
C ILE A 33 -8.60 17.52 -14.08
N GLU A 34 -7.37 17.49 -13.57
CA GLU A 34 -7.06 17.08 -12.21
C GLU A 34 -7.40 18.22 -11.24
N GLY A 35 -8.52 18.11 -10.53
CA GLY A 35 -8.94 18.99 -9.44
C GLY A 35 -8.66 20.48 -9.68
N ALA A 36 -7.91 21.13 -8.77
CA ALA A 36 -7.54 22.56 -8.83
C ALA A 36 -6.56 22.95 -9.98
N ARG A 37 -6.57 22.21 -11.10
CA ARG A 37 -5.83 22.45 -12.36
C ARG A 37 -4.32 22.16 -12.33
N ALA A 38 -3.91 21.08 -11.65
CA ALA A 38 -2.49 20.69 -11.56
C ALA A 38 -1.99 19.87 -12.78
N SER A 39 -2.88 19.09 -13.40
CA SER A 39 -2.59 18.30 -14.60
C SER A 39 -3.83 18.22 -15.50
N SER A 40 -3.63 18.06 -16.79
CA SER A 40 -4.67 17.79 -17.78
C SER A 40 -4.40 16.50 -18.53
N LEU A 41 -5.48 15.82 -18.89
CA LEU A 41 -5.49 14.59 -19.66
C LEU A 41 -6.31 14.84 -20.92
N VAL A 42 -5.77 14.40 -22.06
CA VAL A 42 -6.49 14.31 -23.32
C VAL A 42 -6.25 12.91 -23.87
N ALA A 43 -7.32 12.19 -24.16
CA ALA A 43 -7.28 10.88 -24.78
C ALA A 43 -8.13 10.88 -26.06
N GLU A 44 -7.53 10.52 -27.18
CA GLU A 44 -8.25 10.22 -28.41
C GLU A 44 -8.54 8.73 -28.45
N ASN A 45 -9.81 8.38 -28.59
CA ASN A 45 -10.27 7.01 -28.59
C ASN A 45 -10.93 6.69 -29.92
N ARG A 46 -10.64 5.50 -30.43
CA ARG A 46 -11.26 4.98 -31.65
C ARG A 46 -11.80 3.59 -31.35
N VAL A 47 -13.04 3.38 -31.75
CA VAL A 47 -13.69 2.07 -31.73
C VAL A 47 -14.01 1.72 -33.18
N TRP A 48 -13.56 0.54 -33.62
CA TRP A 48 -13.99 -0.04 -34.89
C TRP A 48 -14.89 -1.24 -34.67
N LEU A 49 -15.92 -1.34 -35.50
CA LEU A 49 -16.80 -2.49 -35.59
C LEU A 49 -16.65 -3.12 -36.97
N THR A 50 -16.08 -4.32 -37.02
CA THR A 50 -15.95 -5.07 -38.27
C THR A 50 -16.91 -6.24 -38.25
N ASP A 51 -17.87 -6.27 -39.18
CA ASP A 51 -18.70 -7.46 -39.39
C ASP A 51 -17.83 -8.62 -39.90
N LEU A 52 -17.85 -9.74 -39.19
CA LEU A 52 -17.11 -10.95 -39.54
C LEU A 52 -18.00 -12.03 -40.20
N GLY A 53 -19.30 -11.78 -40.35
CA GLY A 53 -20.29 -12.79 -40.74
C GLY A 53 -20.70 -13.69 -39.56
N ASP A 54 -21.64 -14.61 -39.80
CA ASP A 54 -22.16 -15.57 -38.80
C ASP A 54 -22.63 -14.93 -37.48
N SER A 55 -23.22 -13.72 -37.55
CA SER A 55 -23.63 -12.92 -36.39
C SER A 55 -22.49 -12.50 -35.46
N LYS A 56 -21.25 -12.46 -35.98
CA LYS A 56 -20.06 -12.03 -35.22
C LYS A 56 -19.61 -10.64 -35.66
N THR A 57 -19.28 -9.80 -34.70
CA THR A 57 -18.69 -8.47 -34.96
C THR A 57 -17.39 -8.33 -34.19
N ARG A 58 -16.29 -8.04 -34.85
CA ARG A 58 -15.04 -7.68 -34.16
C ARG A 58 -15.17 -6.26 -33.62
N VAL A 59 -14.79 -6.09 -32.36
CA VAL A 59 -14.67 -4.76 -31.73
C VAL A 59 -13.19 -4.51 -31.50
N GLU A 60 -12.66 -3.46 -32.11
CA GLU A 60 -11.29 -3.01 -31.91
C GLU A 60 -11.32 -1.65 -31.22
N TYR A 61 -10.48 -1.46 -30.19
CA TYR A 61 -10.40 -0.22 -29.43
C TYR A 61 -8.96 0.25 -29.36
N GLU A 62 -8.75 1.51 -29.73
CA GLU A 62 -7.47 2.21 -29.61
C GLU A 62 -7.67 3.47 -28.76
N SER A 63 -6.68 3.79 -27.93
CA SER A 63 -6.65 5.00 -27.11
C SER A 63 -5.26 5.59 -27.08
N GLU A 64 -5.11 6.79 -27.62
CA GLU A 64 -3.89 7.59 -27.54
C GLU A 64 -4.05 8.66 -26.46
N VAL A 65 -3.20 8.63 -25.43
CA VAL A 65 -3.37 9.49 -24.26
C VAL A 65 -2.15 10.37 -24.02
N ASN A 66 -2.45 11.66 -23.88
CA ASN A 66 -1.51 12.71 -23.54
C ASN A 66 -1.86 13.30 -22.17
N ILE A 67 -0.83 13.46 -21.33
CA ILE A 67 -0.97 14.06 -20.00
C ILE A 67 0.06 15.17 -19.87
N THR A 68 -0.40 16.34 -19.47
CA THR A 68 0.42 17.54 -19.27
C THR A 68 0.25 18.07 -17.84
N GLY A 69 1.28 18.71 -17.29
CA GLY A 69 1.29 19.20 -15.91
C GLY A 69 2.12 18.33 -14.95
N ARG A 70 1.80 18.39 -13.66
CA ARG A 70 2.61 17.79 -12.58
C ARG A 70 2.81 16.28 -12.72
N LEU A 71 1.86 15.60 -13.38
CA LEU A 71 1.88 14.17 -13.62
C LEU A 71 2.56 13.74 -14.93
N GLY A 72 3.25 14.63 -15.66
CA GLY A 72 3.80 14.38 -17.02
C GLY A 72 4.59 13.07 -17.23
N LYS A 73 5.93 13.13 -17.31
CA LYS A 73 6.74 11.92 -17.62
C LYS A 73 6.57 10.77 -16.61
N PHE A 74 6.28 11.09 -15.34
CA PHE A 74 6.07 10.11 -14.27
C PHE A 74 4.71 9.39 -14.33
N GLY A 75 3.65 10.07 -14.77
CA GLY A 75 2.31 9.49 -14.85
C GLY A 75 2.06 8.74 -16.15
N LEU A 76 2.75 9.07 -17.24
CA LEU A 76 2.53 8.46 -18.56
C LEU A 76 2.75 6.94 -18.58
N GLY A 77 3.79 6.42 -17.92
CA GLY A 77 4.07 4.98 -17.90
C GLY A 77 3.06 4.17 -17.08
N VAL A 78 2.65 4.70 -15.92
CA VAL A 78 1.63 4.11 -15.04
C VAL A 78 0.24 4.19 -15.68
N MET A 79 -0.06 5.34 -16.28
CA MET A 79 -1.31 5.56 -17.00
C MET A 79 -1.40 4.67 -18.24
N ARG A 80 -0.31 4.45 -19.00
CA ARG A 80 -0.32 3.55 -20.16
C ARG A 80 -0.75 2.12 -19.78
N LYS A 81 -0.18 1.57 -18.70
CA LYS A 81 -0.60 0.26 -18.16
C LYS A 81 -2.03 0.27 -17.62
N TYR A 82 -2.47 1.38 -17.03
CA TYR A 82 -3.85 1.53 -16.56
C TYR A 82 -4.86 1.70 -17.71
N LEU A 83 -4.45 2.34 -18.82
CA LEU A 83 -5.25 2.56 -20.02
C LEU A 83 -5.42 1.28 -20.83
N GLU A 84 -4.40 0.42 -20.90
CA GLU A 84 -4.56 -0.95 -21.41
C GLU A 84 -5.64 -1.70 -20.61
N LYS A 85 -5.63 -1.58 -19.28
CA LYS A 85 -6.68 -2.16 -18.41
C LYS A 85 -8.06 -1.51 -18.61
N ILE A 86 -8.13 -0.19 -18.84
CA ILE A 86 -9.38 0.49 -19.19
C ILE A 86 -9.90 -0.01 -20.54
N GLY A 87 -9.04 -0.16 -21.54
CA GLY A 87 -9.44 -0.66 -22.86
C GLY A 87 -10.01 -2.07 -22.80
N VAL A 88 -9.36 -2.96 -22.02
CA VAL A 88 -9.88 -4.31 -21.75
C VAL A 88 -11.23 -4.24 -21.04
N ARG A 89 -11.35 -3.44 -19.97
CA ARG A 89 -12.60 -3.28 -19.21
C ARG A 89 -13.71 -2.61 -20.03
N PHE A 90 -13.36 -1.70 -20.93
CA PHE A 90 -14.30 -1.09 -21.88
C PHE A 90 -14.81 -2.15 -22.85
N ALA A 91 -13.93 -2.96 -23.43
CA ALA A 91 -14.34 -4.07 -24.30
C ALA A 91 -15.23 -5.08 -23.56
N GLU A 92 -14.91 -5.39 -22.30
CA GLU A 92 -15.74 -6.25 -21.44
C GLU A 92 -17.11 -5.64 -21.11
N ASN A 93 -17.17 -4.35 -20.77
CA ASN A 93 -18.41 -3.64 -20.49
C ASN A 93 -19.25 -3.42 -21.75
N PHE A 94 -18.61 -3.15 -22.89
CA PHE A 94 -19.25 -3.04 -24.19
C PHE A 94 -19.84 -4.39 -24.58
N LYS A 95 -19.08 -5.48 -24.39
CA LYS A 95 -19.59 -6.85 -24.51
C LYS A 95 -20.78 -7.09 -23.58
N ALA A 96 -20.68 -6.73 -22.30
CA ALA A 96 -21.76 -6.90 -21.33
C ALA A 96 -23.02 -6.07 -21.65
N GLY A 97 -22.85 -4.88 -22.24
CA GLY A 97 -23.95 -4.05 -22.74
C GLY A 97 -24.56 -4.55 -24.05
N ILE A 98 -23.81 -5.34 -24.83
CA ILE A 98 -24.23 -5.98 -26.09
C ILE A 98 -24.73 -7.42 -25.88
N LEU A 99 -24.63 -8.00 -24.67
CA LEU A 99 -25.13 -9.34 -24.29
C LEU A 99 -26.67 -9.47 -24.34
N SER A 100 -27.28 -9.00 -25.43
CA SER A 100 -28.33 -9.68 -26.17
C SER A 100 -27.82 -10.44 -27.43
N ALA A 101 -26.51 -10.51 -27.76
CA ALA A 101 -26.02 -11.35 -28.87
C ALA A 101 -24.54 -11.81 -28.73
N ASP A 102 -24.26 -13.05 -29.18
CA ASP A 102 -22.98 -13.77 -29.05
C ASP A 102 -21.86 -13.19 -29.93
N ILE A 103 -20.81 -12.61 -29.31
CA ILE A 103 -19.63 -12.06 -30.00
C ILE A 103 -18.31 -12.42 -29.29
N GLU A 104 -17.28 -12.73 -30.09
CA GLU A 104 -15.91 -13.06 -29.69
C GLU A 104 -14.97 -11.83 -29.79
N VAL A 105 -14.13 -11.59 -28.78
CA VAL A 105 -13.26 -10.40 -28.63
C VAL A 105 -11.79 -10.81 -28.66
N ILE A 106 -10.95 -10.13 -29.45
CA ILE A 106 -9.50 -10.38 -29.57
C ILE A 106 -8.73 -9.06 -29.32
N PRO A 107 -7.82 -8.98 -28.32
CA PRO A 107 -7.05 -7.77 -28.04
C PRO A 107 -5.81 -7.62 -28.95
N HIS A 108 -5.47 -6.38 -29.34
CA HIS A 108 -4.27 -6.07 -30.15
C HIS A 108 -3.12 -5.49 -29.30
N LYS A 109 -1.86 -5.67 -29.76
CA LYS A 109 -0.64 -5.13 -29.13
C LYS A 109 -0.22 -3.85 -29.85
N THR A 110 0.12 -2.82 -29.08
CA THR A 110 0.65 -1.53 -29.54
C THR A 110 2.05 -1.69 -30.16
N HIS A 111 2.27 -1.09 -31.32
CA HIS A 111 3.59 -0.95 -31.94
C HIS A 111 4.32 0.28 -31.39
N GLU A 112 5.64 0.15 -31.18
CA GLU A 112 6.55 1.22 -30.81
C GLU A 112 6.92 2.06 -32.04
N GLU A 113 6.55 3.34 -32.06
CA GLU A 113 7.24 4.34 -32.88
C GLU A 113 7.77 5.47 -31.98
N GLU A 114 9.07 5.74 -32.13
CA GLU A 114 9.81 6.81 -31.45
C GLU A 114 9.32 8.18 -31.93
N SER A 115 8.88 9.04 -31.00
CA SER A 115 8.63 10.45 -31.28
C SER A 115 9.80 11.32 -30.81
N THR A 116 10.27 12.18 -31.70
CA THR A 116 11.41 13.08 -31.54
C THR A 116 11.17 14.12 -30.42
N PRO A 117 12.19 14.52 -29.65
CA PRO A 117 12.00 15.45 -28.53
C PRO A 117 11.84 16.89 -29.02
N ILE A 118 10.84 17.59 -28.46
CA ILE A 118 10.71 19.04 -28.56
C ILE A 118 11.81 19.67 -27.67
N GLN A 119 12.63 20.56 -28.26
CA GLN A 119 13.66 21.31 -27.54
C GLN A 119 13.04 22.28 -26.53
N SER A 120 13.54 22.25 -25.29
CA SER A 120 13.16 23.20 -24.25
C SER A 120 13.95 24.51 -24.38
N ASP A 121 13.23 25.63 -24.31
CA ASP A 121 13.77 26.99 -24.33
C ASP A 121 14.55 27.28 -23.01
N PRO A 122 15.84 27.70 -23.05
CA PRO A 122 16.69 27.78 -21.85
C PRO A 122 16.41 28.94 -20.88
N GLU A 123 15.50 29.88 -21.19
CA GLU A 123 15.33 31.11 -20.40
C GLU A 123 14.35 31.01 -19.21
N LEU A 124 13.76 29.85 -18.93
CA LEU A 124 12.76 29.69 -17.84
C LEU A 124 13.30 29.14 -16.51
N LEU A 125 14.63 29.08 -16.32
CA LEU A 125 15.26 28.41 -15.18
C LEU A 125 16.10 29.33 -14.29
N GLU A 126 15.61 30.51 -13.94
CA GLU A 126 16.13 31.25 -12.78
C GLU A 126 15.01 31.96 -12.00
N THR A 127 14.31 31.22 -11.13
CA THR A 127 13.73 31.85 -9.93
C THR A 127 13.97 30.97 -8.71
N THR A 128 14.65 31.54 -7.72
CA THR A 128 14.80 30.97 -6.38
C THR A 128 13.41 30.78 -5.77
N PRO A 129 13.12 29.67 -5.06
CA PRO A 129 11.79 29.46 -4.49
C PRO A 129 11.52 30.51 -3.41
N THR A 130 10.73 31.53 -3.74
CA THR A 130 10.13 32.44 -2.77
C THR A 130 8.95 31.73 -2.13
N ALA A 131 8.96 31.63 -0.80
CA ALA A 131 7.81 31.19 -0.04
C ALA A 131 6.62 32.11 -0.36
N HIS A 132 5.61 31.59 -1.06
CA HIS A 132 4.37 32.32 -1.26
C HIS A 132 3.64 32.45 0.08
N PRO A 133 3.24 33.65 0.50
CA PRO A 133 2.36 33.81 1.65
C PRO A 133 1.03 33.12 1.37
N ILE A 134 0.49 32.46 2.38
CA ILE A 134 -0.86 31.87 2.35
C ILE A 134 -1.84 33.00 1.99
N PRO A 135 -2.72 32.84 0.99
CA PRO A 135 -3.69 33.88 0.64
C PRO A 135 -4.51 34.28 1.87
N GLU A 136 -4.67 35.59 2.10
CA GLU A 136 -5.37 36.15 3.27
C GLU A 136 -6.85 35.69 3.39
N ASN A 137 -7.40 35.07 2.34
CA ASN A 137 -8.79 34.56 2.28
C ASN A 137 -8.85 33.05 2.05
N PHE A 138 -8.05 32.25 2.75
CA PHE A 138 -8.27 30.79 2.81
C PHE A 138 -9.48 30.49 3.72
N GLU A 139 -10.69 30.64 3.18
CA GLU A 139 -11.90 30.15 3.83
C GLU A 139 -11.84 28.62 3.90
N THR A 140 -11.49 28.09 5.07
CA THR A 140 -11.77 26.69 5.38
C THR A 140 -13.30 26.58 5.42
N GLN A 141 -13.88 25.93 4.41
CA GLN A 141 -15.26 25.47 4.55
C GLN A 141 -15.27 24.46 5.69
N GLU A 142 -15.60 24.91 6.91
CA GLU A 142 -15.89 24.05 8.05
C GLU A 142 -17.13 23.21 7.71
N GLN A 143 -16.91 22.11 7.00
CA GLN A 143 -17.90 21.05 6.95
C GLN A 143 -17.85 20.33 8.31
N ASN A 144 -18.91 20.49 9.10
CA ASN A 144 -19.08 19.84 10.39
C ASN A 144 -19.07 18.32 10.21
N SER A 145 -17.90 17.69 10.33
CA SER A 145 -17.77 16.23 10.43
C SER A 145 -18.46 15.77 11.72
N SER A 146 -19.35 14.78 11.61
CA SER A 146 -19.97 14.14 12.78
C SER A 146 -19.08 13.04 13.35
N VAL A 147 -19.23 12.71 14.64
CA VAL A 147 -18.52 11.60 15.28
C VAL A 147 -19.54 10.69 15.96
N CYS A 148 -19.47 9.39 15.71
CA CYS A 148 -20.23 8.36 16.41
C CYS A 148 -19.30 7.44 17.20
N PHE A 149 -19.85 6.83 18.26
CA PHE A 149 -19.11 6.00 19.21
C PHE A 149 -19.83 4.66 19.39
N PRO A 150 -19.75 3.74 18.41
CA PRO A 150 -20.27 2.39 18.57
C PRO A 150 -19.57 1.65 19.72
N GLU A 151 -20.28 0.74 20.37
CA GLU A 151 -19.76 -0.10 21.45
C GLU A 151 -19.42 -1.53 20.98
N THR A 152 -19.84 -1.89 19.76
CA THR A 152 -19.58 -3.20 19.15
C THR A 152 -18.99 -3.07 17.75
N VAL A 153 -18.29 -4.12 17.30
CA VAL A 153 -17.72 -4.18 15.95
C VAL A 153 -18.85 -4.24 14.92
N GLU A 154 -19.93 -4.94 15.25
CA GLU A 154 -21.13 -5.06 14.45
C GLU A 154 -21.79 -3.70 14.19
N ASP A 155 -21.91 -2.86 15.24
CA ASP A 155 -22.46 -1.52 15.09
C ASP A 155 -21.54 -0.61 14.28
N ALA A 156 -20.22 -0.74 14.45
CA ALA A 156 -19.25 0.01 13.66
C ALA A 156 -19.30 -0.36 12.16
N VAL A 157 -19.43 -1.66 11.85
CA VAL A 157 -19.60 -2.14 10.46
C VAL A 157 -20.94 -1.67 9.88
N ARG A 158 -22.03 -1.67 10.66
CA ARG A 158 -23.31 -1.10 10.20
C ARG A 158 -23.16 0.36 9.78
N LEU A 159 -22.43 1.15 10.57
CA LEU A 159 -22.17 2.56 10.27
C LEU A 159 -21.26 2.77 9.04
N LEU A 160 -20.37 1.82 8.72
CA LEU A 160 -19.55 1.87 7.50
C LEU A 160 -20.35 1.65 6.22
N MET A 161 -21.48 0.95 6.31
CA MET A 161 -22.34 0.69 5.15
C MET A 161 -23.25 1.87 4.80
N ASP A 162 -23.26 2.95 5.59
CA ASP A 162 -23.98 4.18 5.26
C ASP A 162 -23.39 4.83 3.98
N GLU A 163 -24.22 5.44 3.13
CA GLU A 163 -23.79 6.13 1.88
C GLU A 163 -22.99 7.43 2.12
N VAL A 164 -22.75 7.79 3.37
CA VAL A 164 -21.98 8.97 3.79
C VAL A 164 -20.49 8.64 3.76
N HIS A 165 -19.62 9.62 3.47
CA HIS A 165 -18.17 9.45 3.55
C HIS A 165 -17.70 9.24 5.00
N SER A 166 -17.86 8.01 5.48
CA SER A 166 -17.55 7.57 6.82
C SER A 166 -16.19 6.88 6.89
N PHE A 167 -15.44 7.15 7.95
CA PHE A 167 -14.12 6.56 8.16
C PHE A 167 -13.99 6.04 9.59
N PRO A 168 -13.43 4.83 9.79
CA PRO A 168 -13.04 4.38 11.12
C PRO A 168 -12.00 5.32 11.71
N LEU A 169 -12.26 5.82 12.92
CA LEU A 169 -11.33 6.60 13.70
C LEU A 169 -10.75 5.71 14.80
N ALA A 170 -9.53 5.25 14.57
CA ALA A 170 -8.70 4.61 15.58
C ALA A 170 -7.91 5.68 16.35
N GLY A 171 -6.57 5.61 16.31
CA GLY A 171 -5.69 6.59 16.94
C GLY A 171 -5.62 7.98 16.31
N GLY A 172 -6.15 8.15 15.09
CA GLY A 172 -6.22 9.44 14.40
C GLY A 172 -4.91 10.01 13.84
N ALA A 173 -3.73 9.52 14.23
CA ALA A 173 -2.43 10.08 13.85
C ALA A 173 -2.28 10.33 12.34
N THR A 174 -2.61 9.33 11.51
CA THR A 174 -2.56 9.47 10.05
C THR A 174 -3.82 10.11 9.49
N LEU A 175 -5.00 9.60 9.86
CA LEU A 175 -6.27 10.01 9.25
C LEU A 175 -6.56 11.50 9.46
N VAL A 176 -6.32 12.01 10.67
CA VAL A 176 -6.53 13.44 11.00
C VAL A 176 -5.48 14.31 10.30
N ALA A 177 -4.22 13.86 10.20
CA ALA A 177 -3.20 14.57 9.44
C ALA A 177 -3.56 14.66 7.94
N MET A 178 -4.04 13.58 7.34
CA MET A 178 -4.52 13.57 5.95
C MET A 178 -5.71 14.51 5.75
N ARG A 179 -6.65 14.53 6.70
CA ARG A 179 -7.82 15.43 6.66
C ARG A 179 -7.38 16.90 6.76
N ASN A 180 -6.49 17.23 7.69
CA ASN A 180 -5.95 18.58 7.85
C ASN A 180 -5.13 19.04 6.62
N ALA A 181 -4.49 18.11 5.93
CA ALA A 181 -3.80 18.37 4.66
C ALA A 181 -4.74 18.42 3.44
N GLY A 182 -6.05 18.22 3.62
CA GLY A 182 -7.03 18.22 2.53
C GLY A 182 -6.96 17.00 1.60
N LEU A 183 -6.27 15.92 2.01
CA LEU A 183 -6.09 14.70 1.20
C LEU A 183 -7.30 13.77 1.26
N VAL A 184 -8.12 13.89 2.29
CA VAL A 184 -9.34 13.09 2.48
C VAL A 184 -10.49 13.97 2.96
N ARG A 185 -11.69 13.71 2.43
CA ARG A 185 -12.93 14.33 2.89
C ARG A 185 -13.65 13.34 3.81
N ILE A 186 -13.94 13.76 5.04
CA ILE A 186 -14.57 12.92 6.06
C ILE A 186 -15.81 13.63 6.57
N GLU A 187 -16.97 13.01 6.35
CA GLU A 187 -18.26 13.52 6.80
C GLU A 187 -18.68 12.89 8.13
N LYS A 188 -18.27 11.64 8.38
CA LYS A 188 -18.55 10.91 9.62
C LYS A 188 -17.32 10.15 10.11
N TYR A 189 -16.95 10.35 11.37
CA TYR A 189 -15.96 9.52 12.06
C TYR A 189 -16.67 8.43 12.87
N ILE A 190 -16.25 7.19 12.67
CA ILE A 190 -16.70 6.05 13.46
C ILE A 190 -15.62 5.76 14.50
N CYS A 191 -15.73 6.37 15.68
CA CYS A 191 -14.73 6.24 16.74
C CYS A 191 -14.76 4.84 17.35
N LEU A 192 -13.66 4.10 17.17
CA LEU A 192 -13.53 2.71 17.61
C LEU A 192 -13.13 2.58 19.08
N GLU A 193 -12.88 3.70 19.76
CA GLU A 193 -12.32 3.73 21.12
C GLU A 193 -13.18 2.98 22.15
N ARG A 194 -14.52 2.98 22.01
CA ARG A 194 -15.42 2.33 22.97
C ARG A 194 -15.67 0.84 22.73
N ILE A 195 -15.08 0.27 21.69
CA ILE A 195 -15.26 -1.15 21.37
C ILE A 195 -14.20 -1.95 22.14
N GLU A 196 -14.52 -2.34 23.38
CA GLU A 196 -13.59 -3.02 24.31
C GLU A 196 -12.87 -4.23 23.67
N LYS A 197 -13.57 -5.00 22.82
CA LYS A 197 -13.00 -6.17 22.14
C LYS A 197 -11.86 -5.84 21.17
N LEU A 198 -11.68 -4.58 20.77
CA LEU A 198 -10.59 -4.15 19.90
C LEU A 198 -9.30 -3.80 20.67
N HIS A 199 -9.30 -3.83 22.00
CA HIS A 199 -8.15 -3.42 22.80
C HIS A 199 -7.37 -4.59 23.37
N GLY A 200 -6.14 -4.28 23.78
CA GLY A 200 -5.32 -5.13 24.63
C GLY A 200 -4.60 -6.28 23.93
N ILE A 201 -3.74 -6.92 24.71
CA ILE A 201 -2.93 -8.07 24.32
C ILE A 201 -3.27 -9.23 25.25
N SER A 202 -3.56 -10.41 24.70
CA SER A 202 -3.90 -11.59 25.50
C SER A 202 -3.33 -12.88 24.91
N VAL A 203 -2.89 -13.77 25.80
CA VAL A 203 -2.52 -15.15 25.45
C VAL A 203 -3.81 -15.96 25.33
N GLN A 204 -3.99 -16.64 24.21
CA GLN A 204 -5.14 -17.53 23.96
C GLN A 204 -4.87 -18.93 24.53
N ASP A 205 -5.92 -19.75 24.66
CA ASP A 205 -5.84 -21.11 25.20
C ASP A 205 -4.90 -22.03 24.39
N ASP A 206 -4.76 -21.77 23.09
CA ASP A 206 -3.85 -22.48 22.18
C ASP A 206 -2.41 -21.92 22.19
N GLY A 207 -2.12 -20.96 23.08
CA GLY A 207 -0.83 -20.30 23.21
C GLY A 207 -0.59 -19.14 22.25
N ARG A 208 -1.46 -18.90 21.26
CA ARG A 208 -1.33 -17.74 20.36
C ARG A 208 -1.46 -16.43 21.12
N ILE A 209 -0.84 -15.38 20.59
CA ILE A 209 -1.02 -14.03 21.13
C ILE A 209 -2.03 -13.30 20.26
N ARG A 210 -3.11 -12.80 20.89
CA ARG A 210 -4.06 -11.90 20.26
C ARG A 210 -3.70 -10.46 20.61
N ILE A 211 -3.61 -9.60 19.60
CA ILE A 211 -3.47 -8.15 19.75
C ILE A 211 -4.69 -7.49 19.14
N GLY A 212 -5.48 -6.78 19.95
CA GLY A 212 -6.63 -6.03 19.46
C GLY A 212 -6.22 -4.89 18.52
N ALA A 213 -7.02 -4.60 17.49
CA ALA A 213 -6.71 -3.57 16.50
C ALA A 213 -6.48 -2.16 17.08
N MET A 214 -7.13 -1.82 18.20
CA MET A 214 -6.99 -0.55 18.92
C MET A 214 -5.84 -0.52 19.92
N THR A 215 -5.07 -1.61 20.06
CA THR A 215 -3.87 -1.64 20.92
C THR A 215 -2.87 -0.59 20.44
N ARG A 216 -2.45 0.30 21.34
CA ARG A 216 -1.57 1.41 21.01
C ARG A 216 -0.14 0.93 20.80
N HIS A 217 0.63 1.66 20.00
CA HIS A 217 1.99 1.25 19.69
C HIS A 217 2.88 1.15 20.93
N TYR A 218 2.69 2.02 21.94
CA TYR A 218 3.46 1.93 23.18
C TYR A 218 3.16 0.64 23.96
N GLU A 219 1.90 0.19 23.98
CA GLU A 219 1.50 -1.05 24.65
C GLU A 219 2.16 -2.26 23.99
N VAL A 220 2.23 -2.26 22.65
CA VAL A 220 2.95 -3.30 21.88
C VAL A 220 4.45 -3.24 22.14
N ALA A 221 5.02 -2.03 22.21
CA ALA A 221 6.46 -1.80 22.46
C ALA A 221 6.90 -2.18 23.89
N ASP A 222 6.00 -2.14 24.86
CA ASP A 222 6.29 -2.49 26.26
C ASP A 222 5.78 -3.88 26.65
N SER A 223 5.13 -4.60 25.73
CA SER A 223 4.53 -5.90 26.01
C SER A 223 5.56 -6.96 26.40
N ILE A 224 5.42 -7.48 27.62
CA ILE A 224 6.29 -8.52 28.15
C ILE A 224 5.97 -9.92 27.62
N VAL A 225 4.80 -10.11 26.99
CA VAL A 225 4.40 -11.41 26.42
C VAL A 225 4.92 -11.63 25.00
N LEU A 226 5.44 -10.58 24.35
CA LEU A 226 6.06 -10.65 23.03
C LEU A 226 7.54 -10.99 23.17
N THR A 227 7.82 -12.26 23.46
CA THR A 227 9.17 -12.81 23.67
C THR A 227 9.64 -13.63 22.48
N GLY A 228 10.92 -14.01 22.49
CA GLY A 228 11.50 -14.89 21.47
C GLY A 228 11.40 -14.32 20.05
N ASN A 229 10.77 -15.07 19.14
CA ASN A 229 10.49 -14.63 17.77
C ASN A 229 9.57 -13.39 17.73
N LEU A 230 8.66 -13.25 18.68
CA LEU A 230 7.70 -12.13 18.72
C LEU A 230 8.32 -10.81 19.22
N ALA A 231 9.53 -10.86 19.80
CA ALA A 231 10.22 -9.64 20.24
C ALA A 231 10.50 -8.66 19.09
N VAL A 232 10.57 -9.14 17.84
CA VAL A 232 10.68 -8.29 16.64
C VAL A 232 9.50 -7.33 16.50
N ILE A 233 8.28 -7.73 16.90
CA ILE A 233 7.08 -6.89 16.86
C ILE A 233 7.20 -5.74 17.85
N ARG A 234 7.70 -6.04 19.06
CA ARG A 234 7.96 -5.06 20.11
C ARG A 234 9.00 -4.03 19.66
N GLN A 235 10.09 -4.50 19.04
CA GLN A 235 11.15 -3.65 18.52
C GLN A 235 10.67 -2.76 17.37
N ALA A 236 9.86 -3.31 16.45
CA ALA A 236 9.23 -2.53 15.39
C ALA A 236 8.30 -1.45 15.97
N ALA A 237 7.46 -1.78 16.95
CA ALA A 237 6.58 -0.83 17.63
C ALA A 237 7.36 0.31 18.30
N ALA A 238 8.48 0.00 18.95
CA ALA A 238 9.35 0.99 19.59
C ALA A 238 10.01 1.95 18.59
N ALA A 239 10.23 1.51 17.35
CA ALA A 239 10.82 2.30 16.27
C ALA A 239 9.81 3.23 15.54
N ILE A 240 8.51 3.10 15.85
CA ILE A 240 7.46 3.96 15.27
C ILE A 240 7.53 5.34 15.90
N ALA A 241 7.79 6.35 15.07
CA ALA A 241 7.61 7.75 15.41
C ALA A 241 8.24 8.16 16.77
N ASN A 242 7.56 9.04 17.49
CA ASN A 242 7.91 9.50 18.82
C ASN A 242 6.84 9.07 19.84
N MET A 243 7.10 9.28 21.13
CA MET A 243 6.19 8.85 22.19
C MET A 243 4.75 9.39 22.06
N PRO A 244 4.50 10.68 21.74
CA PRO A 244 3.15 11.17 21.49
C PRO A 244 2.39 10.38 20.42
N VAL A 245 3.03 10.10 19.28
CA VAL A 245 2.42 9.30 18.22
C VAL A 245 2.20 7.87 18.69
N ARG A 246 3.14 7.26 19.44
CA ARG A 246 2.95 5.90 19.97
C ARG A 246 1.86 5.79 21.02
N ASN A 247 1.58 6.87 21.76
CA ASN A 247 0.52 6.93 22.76
C ASN A 247 -0.89 7.04 22.17
N MET A 248 -1.01 7.39 20.88
CA MET A 248 -2.32 7.49 20.22
C MET A 248 -2.47 6.51 19.04
N GLY A 249 -1.43 6.29 18.25
CA GLY A 249 -1.42 5.38 17.12
C GLY A 249 -1.65 3.93 17.54
N THR A 250 -2.35 3.17 16.71
CA THR A 250 -2.81 1.80 17.00
C THR A 250 -2.30 0.82 15.96
N MET A 251 -2.05 -0.44 16.34
CA MET A 251 -1.58 -1.46 15.41
C MET A 251 -2.53 -1.64 14.22
N GLY A 252 -3.83 -1.72 14.46
CA GLY A 252 -4.84 -1.83 13.41
C GLY A 252 -4.88 -0.61 12.49
N GLY A 253 -4.75 0.60 13.04
CA GLY A 253 -4.66 1.82 12.23
C GLY A 253 -3.44 1.85 11.31
N ALA A 254 -2.28 1.38 11.79
CA ALA A 254 -1.08 1.27 10.97
C ALA A 254 -1.23 0.23 9.85
N LEU A 255 -1.83 -0.93 10.15
CA LEU A 255 -2.08 -1.98 9.15
C LEU A 255 -3.12 -1.59 8.11
N ALA A 256 -4.21 -0.93 8.52
CA ALA A 256 -5.24 -0.44 7.61
C ALA A 256 -4.74 0.68 6.70
N HIS A 257 -3.79 1.50 7.18
CA HIS A 257 -3.19 2.55 6.34
C HIS A 257 -2.27 1.98 5.26
N ALA A 258 -1.58 0.86 5.56
CA ALA A 258 -0.76 0.12 4.61
C ALA A 258 0.32 0.98 3.91
N ASP A 259 0.93 1.90 4.64
CA ASP A 259 2.14 2.57 4.15
C ASP A 259 3.27 1.52 4.01
N PRO A 260 3.90 1.38 2.84
CA PRO A 260 4.97 0.41 2.63
C PRO A 260 6.21 0.61 3.50
N ALA A 261 6.38 1.81 4.06
CA ALA A 261 7.41 2.13 5.03
C ALA A 261 6.98 1.91 6.50
N ALA A 262 5.76 1.39 6.74
CA ALA A 262 5.26 1.12 8.08
C ALA A 262 6.04 0.00 8.77
N ASP A 263 6.35 0.21 10.06
CA ASP A 263 7.30 -0.64 10.77
C ASP A 263 6.75 -2.07 11.02
N TYR A 264 5.44 -2.23 11.24
CA TYR A 264 4.84 -3.53 11.57
C TYR A 264 4.88 -4.55 10.44
N LEU A 265 4.80 -4.12 9.17
CA LEU A 265 4.50 -5.05 8.07
C LEU A 265 5.59 -6.13 7.93
N ALA A 266 6.87 -5.72 7.91
CA ALA A 266 7.98 -6.66 7.84
C ALA A 266 8.09 -7.53 9.11
N ALA A 267 7.86 -6.93 10.29
CA ALA A 267 7.94 -7.65 11.55
C ALA A 267 6.86 -8.75 11.67
N LEU A 268 5.63 -8.44 11.25
CA LEU A 268 4.51 -9.39 11.19
C LEU A 268 4.73 -10.45 10.12
N ALA A 269 5.32 -10.08 8.98
CA ALA A 269 5.66 -11.02 7.92
C ALA A 269 6.65 -12.09 8.41
N VAL A 270 7.64 -11.75 9.23
CA VAL A 270 8.62 -12.72 9.77
C VAL A 270 7.98 -13.77 10.67
N VAL A 271 6.91 -13.42 11.39
CA VAL A 271 6.25 -14.29 12.37
C VAL A 271 4.97 -14.92 11.83
N ASP A 272 4.72 -14.86 10.52
CA ASP A 272 3.53 -15.46 9.89
C ASP A 272 2.22 -15.02 10.56
N ALA A 273 2.09 -13.72 10.85
CA ALA A 273 0.91 -13.20 11.54
C ALA A 273 -0.37 -13.36 10.70
N GLU A 274 -1.48 -13.54 11.40
CA GLU A 274 -2.83 -13.59 10.84
C GLU A 274 -3.63 -12.34 11.26
N ILE A 275 -4.46 -11.82 10.37
CA ILE A 275 -5.27 -10.63 10.60
C ILE A 275 -6.75 -11.04 10.57
N GLU A 276 -7.44 -10.89 11.71
CA GLU A 276 -8.88 -11.11 11.82
C GLU A 276 -9.63 -9.86 11.39
N LEU A 277 -10.48 -10.04 10.39
CA LEU A 277 -11.37 -9.04 9.82
C LEU A 277 -12.80 -9.36 10.20
N PHE A 278 -13.63 -8.33 10.33
CA PHE A 278 -15.05 -8.47 10.53
C PHE A 278 -15.80 -7.50 9.62
N GLY A 279 -16.74 -8.00 8.83
CA GLY A 279 -17.57 -7.19 7.94
C GLY A 279 -19.01 -7.68 7.88
N SER A 280 -19.77 -7.16 6.90
CA SER A 280 -21.20 -7.46 6.74
C SER A 280 -21.50 -8.96 6.56
N ARG A 281 -20.53 -9.71 6.02
CA ARG A 281 -20.60 -11.16 5.77
C ARG A 281 -20.06 -12.01 6.92
N GLY A 282 -19.71 -11.40 8.04
CA GLY A 282 -19.14 -12.06 9.21
C GLY A 282 -17.61 -11.91 9.31
N ALA A 283 -17.00 -12.78 10.12
CA ALA A 283 -15.56 -12.78 10.36
C ALA A 283 -14.80 -13.58 9.31
N ARG A 284 -13.60 -13.12 8.96
CA ARG A 284 -12.62 -13.90 8.18
C ARG A 284 -11.21 -13.58 8.65
N THR A 285 -10.28 -14.48 8.37
CA THR A 285 -8.87 -14.30 8.68
C THR A 285 -8.06 -14.32 7.40
N VAL A 286 -7.04 -13.46 7.32
CA VAL A 286 -6.08 -13.42 6.21
C VAL A 286 -4.66 -13.47 6.74
N GLY A 287 -3.77 -14.16 6.04
CA GLY A 287 -2.35 -14.14 6.35
C GLY A 287 -1.72 -12.79 5.99
N ILE A 288 -0.69 -12.37 6.73
CA ILE A 288 0.05 -11.14 6.44
C ILE A 288 0.62 -11.11 5.00
N GLY A 289 0.98 -12.26 4.45
CA GLY A 289 1.44 -12.39 3.06
C GLY A 289 0.39 -12.05 2.00
N GLU A 290 -0.89 -12.06 2.37
CA GLU A 290 -2.03 -11.74 1.51
C GLU A 290 -2.68 -10.38 1.86
N TRP A 291 -2.16 -9.71 2.89
CA TRP A 291 -2.74 -8.48 3.41
C TRP A 291 -2.60 -7.30 2.45
N ILE A 292 -1.41 -7.16 1.86
CA ILE A 292 -1.06 -6.05 0.97
C ILE A 292 -1.19 -6.49 -0.48
N LEU A 293 -2.09 -5.84 -1.23
CA LEU A 293 -2.28 -6.10 -2.65
C LEU A 293 -1.40 -5.18 -3.51
N ASN A 294 -1.22 -3.94 -3.08
CA ASN A 294 -0.44 -2.92 -3.78
C ASN A 294 -0.07 -1.74 -2.87
N TRP A 295 0.59 -0.73 -3.42
CA TRP A 295 0.89 0.55 -2.75
C TRP A 295 -0.36 1.14 -2.09
N TYR A 296 -0.37 1.20 -0.75
CA TYR A 296 -1.50 1.70 0.06
C TYR A 296 -2.83 0.96 -0.18
N GLU A 297 -2.76 -0.28 -0.67
CA GLU A 297 -3.92 -1.10 -0.99
C GLU A 297 -3.84 -2.43 -0.24
N THR A 298 -4.85 -2.69 0.57
CA THR A 298 -4.99 -3.95 1.32
C THR A 298 -6.13 -4.79 0.76
N CYS A 299 -6.23 -6.03 1.20
CA CYS A 299 -7.41 -6.87 0.92
C CYS A 299 -8.62 -6.54 1.81
N LEU A 300 -8.59 -5.44 2.59
CA LEU A 300 -9.70 -4.97 3.42
C LEU A 300 -10.81 -4.37 2.55
N ASN A 301 -12.02 -4.90 2.68
CA ASN A 301 -13.18 -4.37 1.98
C ASN A 301 -13.70 -3.09 2.66
N SER A 302 -14.45 -2.27 1.93
CA SER A 302 -15.04 -1.03 2.45
C SER A 302 -16.04 -1.25 3.60
N ASP A 303 -16.60 -2.45 3.71
CA ASP A 303 -17.54 -2.87 4.75
C ASP A 303 -16.88 -3.72 5.85
N GLU A 304 -15.55 -3.66 5.99
CA GLU A 304 -14.78 -4.45 6.96
C GLU A 304 -13.95 -3.59 7.92
N LEU A 305 -13.71 -4.14 9.11
CA LEU A 305 -12.78 -3.63 10.11
C LEU A 305 -11.75 -4.70 10.47
N ILE A 306 -10.53 -4.27 10.77
CA ILE A 306 -9.57 -5.13 11.48
C ILE A 306 -10.03 -5.24 12.92
N LYS A 307 -10.24 -6.48 13.38
CA LYS A 307 -10.65 -6.77 14.75
C LYS A 307 -9.45 -7.08 15.64
N ALA A 308 -8.55 -7.94 15.15
CA ALA A 308 -7.36 -8.35 15.87
C ALA A 308 -6.27 -8.87 14.93
N ILE A 309 -5.07 -8.96 15.48
CA ILE A 309 -3.92 -9.61 14.89
C ILE A 309 -3.60 -10.82 15.77
N TYR A 310 -3.48 -12.00 15.18
CA TYR A 310 -3.06 -13.22 15.86
C TYR A 310 -1.61 -13.52 15.47
N LEU A 311 -0.78 -13.72 16.50
CA LEU A 311 0.60 -14.15 16.38
C LEU A 311 0.69 -15.62 16.84
N PRO A 312 1.60 -16.42 16.26
CA PRO A 312 1.84 -17.77 16.75
C PRO A 312 2.33 -17.73 18.20
N PRO A 313 2.30 -18.87 18.92
CA PRO A 313 2.90 -18.96 20.25
C PRO A 313 4.37 -18.51 20.23
N PRO A 314 4.86 -17.83 21.29
CA PRO A 314 6.28 -17.48 21.38
C PRO A 314 7.15 -18.74 21.28
N ALA A 315 8.11 -18.71 20.36
CA ALA A 315 9.11 -19.75 20.19
C ALA A 315 10.42 -19.35 20.87
N GLU A 316 11.22 -20.34 21.26
CA GLU A 316 12.60 -20.09 21.66
C GLU A 316 13.40 -19.65 20.43
N SER A 317 13.45 -18.33 20.22
CA SER A 317 14.11 -17.72 19.06
C SER A 317 14.78 -16.41 19.46
N TYR A 318 15.75 -15.99 18.65
CA TYR A 318 16.32 -14.66 18.70
C TYR A 318 15.76 -13.83 17.56
N SER A 319 15.38 -12.58 17.83
CA SER A 319 14.79 -11.73 16.80
C SER A 319 15.26 -10.29 16.91
N SER A 320 15.37 -9.63 15.76
CA SER A 320 15.91 -8.27 15.65
C SER A 320 15.16 -7.49 14.58
N TYR A 321 14.96 -6.20 14.86
CA TYR A 321 14.37 -5.24 13.94
C TYR A 321 15.34 -4.10 13.71
N ARG A 322 15.70 -3.87 12.44
CA ARG A 322 16.58 -2.79 12.00
C ARG A 322 15.82 -1.85 11.09
N LYS A 323 15.99 -0.54 11.32
CA LYS A 323 15.35 0.53 10.54
C LYS A 323 16.40 1.52 10.08
N VAL A 324 16.46 1.76 8.78
CA VAL A 324 17.19 2.89 8.20
C VAL A 324 16.20 4.00 7.94
N ALA A 325 16.43 5.16 8.56
CA ALA A 325 15.60 6.35 8.41
C ALA A 325 16.50 7.59 8.39
N ARG A 326 16.02 8.70 7.82
CA ARG A 326 16.79 9.96 7.76
C ARG A 326 17.06 10.52 9.15
N VAL A 327 16.07 10.43 10.02
CA VAL A 327 16.11 10.85 11.43
C VAL A 327 15.29 9.89 12.29
N SER A 328 15.55 9.90 13.59
CA SER A 328 14.76 9.11 14.55
C SER A 328 13.27 9.50 14.49
N GLY A 329 12.40 8.49 14.45
CA GLY A 329 10.95 8.67 14.36
C GLY A 329 10.40 8.98 12.96
N ASP A 330 11.24 9.11 11.93
CA ASP A 330 10.76 9.18 10.55
C ASP A 330 10.27 7.80 10.07
N TYR A 331 9.50 7.79 8.99
CA TYR A 331 9.25 6.57 8.22
C TYR A 331 10.56 6.00 7.66
N ALA A 332 10.59 4.69 7.45
CA ALA A 332 11.79 4.02 6.99
C ALA A 332 12.11 4.33 5.52
N VAL A 333 13.40 4.44 5.21
CA VAL A 333 13.93 4.22 3.86
C VAL A 333 13.87 2.72 3.55
N ALA A 334 14.34 1.88 4.47
CA ALA A 334 14.22 0.43 4.41
C ALA A 334 14.29 -0.15 5.83
N THR A 335 13.71 -1.34 6.01
CA THR A 335 13.74 -2.06 7.28
C THR A 335 14.14 -3.50 7.06
N CYS A 336 14.66 -4.15 8.10
CA CYS A 336 14.92 -5.58 8.12
C CYS A 336 14.41 -6.14 9.44
N ALA A 337 13.42 -7.02 9.35
CA ALA A 337 12.99 -7.87 10.45
C ALA A 337 13.64 -9.24 10.26
N ILE A 338 14.18 -9.81 11.34
CA ILE A 338 14.77 -11.14 11.33
C ILE A 338 14.34 -11.94 12.58
N SER A 339 14.10 -13.23 12.39
CA SER A 339 13.95 -14.20 13.48
C SER A 339 14.79 -15.43 13.17
N VAL A 340 15.44 -15.97 14.21
CA VAL A 340 16.28 -17.17 14.18
C VAL A 340 15.80 -18.10 15.28
N GLU A 341 15.23 -19.24 14.90
CA GLU A 341 14.77 -20.25 15.86
C GLU A 341 15.95 -20.98 16.53
N ALA A 342 15.95 -21.15 17.85
CA ALA A 342 17.09 -21.68 18.59
C ALA A 342 17.40 -23.16 18.26
N HIS A 343 16.36 -23.99 18.11
CA HIS A 343 16.51 -25.45 17.90
C HIS A 343 16.64 -25.86 16.44
N HIS A 344 16.14 -25.04 15.53
CA HIS A 344 16.13 -25.30 14.10
C HIS A 344 17.04 -24.37 13.31
N GLN A 345 17.61 -23.34 13.97
CA GLN A 345 18.44 -22.28 13.39
C GLN A 345 17.84 -21.67 12.13
N GLN A 346 16.52 -21.79 11.97
CA GLN A 346 15.81 -21.34 10.78
C GLN A 346 15.78 -19.81 10.79
N VAL A 347 16.35 -19.23 9.75
CA VAL A 347 16.41 -17.79 9.51
C VAL A 347 15.22 -17.37 8.68
N ARG A 348 14.44 -16.46 9.22
CA ARG A 348 13.38 -15.76 8.52
C ARG A 348 13.72 -14.29 8.44
N ILE A 349 13.75 -13.73 7.23
CA ILE A 349 14.03 -12.31 7.00
C ILE A 349 12.91 -11.71 6.17
N ALA A 350 12.45 -10.52 6.57
CA ALA A 350 11.58 -9.69 5.76
C ALA A 350 12.11 -8.26 5.67
N ILE A 351 12.03 -7.68 4.47
CA ILE A 351 12.48 -6.32 4.17
C ILE A 351 11.27 -5.42 3.93
N GLY A 352 11.14 -4.33 4.68
CA GLY A 352 10.12 -3.30 4.45
C GLY A 352 10.66 -2.09 3.68
N GLY A 353 9.77 -1.32 3.04
CA GLY A 353 10.14 -0.09 2.31
C GLY A 353 10.79 -0.31 0.94
N CYS A 354 10.91 -1.55 0.46
CA CYS A 354 11.55 -1.92 -0.81
C CYS A 354 10.56 -2.47 -1.87
N GLY A 355 9.27 -2.24 -1.69
CA GLY A 355 8.18 -2.68 -2.57
C GLY A 355 6.83 -2.29 -1.97
N PRO A 356 5.71 -2.58 -2.64
CA PRO A 356 4.37 -2.30 -2.10
C PRO A 356 4.09 -3.07 -0.80
N ALA A 357 4.54 -4.32 -0.73
CA ALA A 357 4.47 -5.20 0.44
C ALA A 357 5.88 -5.51 0.97
N PRO A 358 6.02 -6.01 2.21
CA PRO A 358 7.30 -6.53 2.69
C PRO A 358 7.82 -7.65 1.77
N LEU A 359 9.11 -7.60 1.46
CA LEU A 359 9.77 -8.65 0.71
C LEU A 359 10.15 -9.76 1.68
N ARG A 360 9.59 -10.95 1.50
CA ARG A 360 9.98 -12.20 2.18
C ARG A 360 10.00 -13.32 1.15
N ASP A 361 10.89 -14.28 1.35
CA ASP A 361 11.04 -15.43 0.47
C ASP A 361 11.08 -16.73 1.28
N PRO A 362 9.91 -17.30 1.62
CA PRO A 362 9.82 -18.53 2.40
C PRO A 362 10.58 -19.71 1.77
N ASP A 363 10.67 -19.77 0.44
CA ASP A 363 11.34 -20.85 -0.30
C ASP A 363 12.88 -20.83 -0.13
N HIS A 364 13.43 -19.70 0.32
CA HIS A 364 14.87 -19.50 0.53
C HIS A 364 15.20 -19.15 1.98
N GLU A 365 14.27 -19.39 2.91
CA GLU A 365 14.60 -19.48 4.33
C GLU A 365 15.56 -20.64 4.55
N PHE A 366 16.56 -20.43 5.40
CA PHE A 366 17.70 -21.35 5.54
C PHE A 366 18.04 -21.60 7.01
N VAL A 367 18.92 -22.56 7.25
CA VAL A 367 19.34 -22.96 8.60
C VAL A 367 20.77 -22.48 8.83
N LEU A 368 21.01 -21.65 9.84
CA LEU A 368 22.39 -21.27 10.19
C LEU A 368 23.18 -22.52 10.56
N ARG A 369 24.29 -22.79 9.87
CA ARG A 369 25.18 -23.91 10.19
C ARG A 369 26.61 -23.39 10.40
N GLY A 370 26.91 -22.89 11.60
CA GLY A 370 28.22 -22.28 11.90
C GLY A 370 28.49 -20.99 11.10
N GLU A 371 29.64 -20.35 11.32
CA GLU A 371 29.93 -18.99 10.81
C GLU A 371 30.16 -18.92 9.29
N SER A 372 30.73 -19.96 8.67
CA SER A 372 31.11 -19.94 7.25
C SER A 372 29.96 -20.27 6.27
N LEU A 373 28.86 -20.87 6.73
CA LEU A 373 27.70 -21.22 5.88
C LEU A 373 26.67 -20.09 5.78
N ILE A 374 26.86 -19.01 6.55
CA ILE A 374 26.00 -17.83 6.51
C ILE A 374 26.09 -17.13 5.16
N ASP A 375 27.29 -17.06 4.57
CA ASP A 375 27.52 -16.18 3.42
C ASP A 375 26.78 -16.63 2.16
N ASP A 376 26.84 -17.91 1.77
CA ASP A 376 26.23 -18.37 0.52
C ASP A 376 24.69 -18.40 0.57
N GLU A 377 24.12 -18.90 1.68
CA GLU A 377 22.65 -18.98 1.84
C GLU A 377 22.03 -17.58 1.99
N LEU A 378 22.67 -16.70 2.77
CA LEU A 378 22.24 -15.32 2.89
C LEU A 378 22.38 -14.57 1.56
N GLN A 379 23.46 -14.79 0.81
CA GLN A 379 23.62 -14.18 -0.51
C GLN A 379 22.53 -14.64 -1.49
N ASN A 380 22.17 -15.93 -1.49
CA ASN A 380 21.08 -16.45 -2.32
C ASN A 380 19.73 -15.82 -1.94
N LEU A 381 19.41 -15.77 -0.65
CA LEU A 381 18.20 -15.11 -0.15
C LEU A 381 18.18 -13.62 -0.55
N VAL A 382 19.26 -12.88 -0.29
CA VAL A 382 19.39 -11.46 -0.63
C VAL A 382 19.22 -11.22 -2.13
N LYS A 383 19.82 -12.06 -2.97
CA LYS A 383 19.68 -11.98 -4.42
C LYS A 383 18.21 -12.10 -4.83
N ASN A 384 17.47 -13.03 -4.25
CA ASN A 384 16.04 -13.20 -4.53
C ASN A 384 15.18 -12.07 -3.98
N LEU A 385 15.53 -11.50 -2.82
CA LEU A 385 14.84 -10.31 -2.31
C LEU A 385 15.05 -9.12 -3.23
N ILE A 386 16.26 -8.93 -3.78
CA ILE A 386 16.55 -7.87 -4.76
C ILE A 386 15.74 -8.05 -6.04
N THR A 387 15.59 -9.28 -6.57
CA THR A 387 14.82 -9.49 -7.80
C THR A 387 13.32 -9.24 -7.63
N ARG A 388 12.81 -9.35 -6.39
CA ARG A 388 11.41 -9.05 -6.03
C ARG A 388 11.18 -7.59 -5.64
N ALA A 389 12.24 -6.81 -5.44
CA ALA A 389 12.14 -5.42 -5.02
C ALA A 389 11.57 -4.55 -6.15
N ASP A 390 10.60 -3.71 -5.79
CA ASP A 390 9.97 -2.75 -6.70
C ASP A 390 9.78 -1.38 -6.00
N PRO A 391 10.83 -0.77 -5.43
CA PRO A 391 10.68 0.50 -4.72
C PRO A 391 10.48 1.68 -5.67
N VAL A 392 9.88 2.75 -5.14
CA VAL A 392 9.75 4.04 -5.83
C VAL A 392 10.69 5.09 -5.23
N ASP A 393 11.04 6.09 -6.05
CA ASP A 393 11.70 7.30 -5.56
C ASP A 393 10.73 8.13 -4.71
N ASP A 394 11.18 8.61 -3.57
CA ASP A 394 10.44 9.57 -2.76
C ASP A 394 11.38 10.55 -2.03
N VAL A 395 10.81 11.38 -1.15
CA VAL A 395 11.56 12.37 -0.34
C VAL A 395 12.55 11.74 0.65
N ARG A 396 12.53 10.42 0.84
CA ARG A 396 13.36 9.69 1.81
C ARG A 396 14.56 9.03 1.14
N GLY A 397 14.44 8.66 -0.13
CA GLY A 397 15.55 8.13 -0.91
C GLY A 397 15.10 7.59 -2.27
N SER A 398 16.08 7.37 -3.15
CA SER A 398 15.83 6.74 -4.45
C SER A 398 15.55 5.24 -4.33
N ALA A 399 14.83 4.70 -5.30
CA ALA A 399 14.62 3.27 -5.51
C ALA A 399 15.95 2.51 -5.53
N GLU A 400 16.95 3.04 -6.25
CA GLU A 400 18.30 2.47 -6.31
C GLU A 400 18.96 2.42 -4.92
N HIS A 401 18.81 3.48 -4.11
CA HIS A 401 19.35 3.48 -2.74
C HIS A 401 18.67 2.42 -1.87
N ARG A 402 17.35 2.27 -1.96
CA ARG A 402 16.58 1.25 -1.23
C ARG A 402 17.03 -0.17 -1.58
N ILE A 403 17.23 -0.47 -2.88
CA ILE A 403 17.75 -1.77 -3.33
C ILE A 403 19.16 -2.02 -2.78
N ARG A 404 20.05 -1.01 -2.80
CA ARG A 404 21.41 -1.13 -2.24
C ARG A 404 21.45 -1.37 -0.73
N LEU A 405 20.40 -1.00 0.01
CA LEU A 405 20.33 -1.26 1.45
C LEU A 405 20.01 -2.72 1.78
N ILE A 406 19.38 -3.48 0.86
CA ILE A 406 18.90 -4.85 1.12
C ILE A 406 20.04 -5.78 1.59
N PRO A 407 21.17 -5.93 0.87
CA PRO A 407 22.25 -6.81 1.31
C PRO A 407 22.81 -6.41 2.68
N ARG A 408 23.04 -5.10 2.87
CA ARG A 408 23.68 -4.60 4.08
C ARG A 408 22.78 -4.78 5.30
N LEU A 409 21.49 -4.49 5.18
CA LEU A 409 20.54 -4.67 6.26
C LEU A 409 20.37 -6.14 6.63
N ALA A 410 20.33 -7.05 5.65
CA ALA A 410 20.23 -8.48 5.92
C ALA A 410 21.49 -8.99 6.63
N GLN A 411 22.68 -8.60 6.17
CA GLN A 411 23.94 -8.98 6.79
C GLN A 411 24.09 -8.41 8.21
N ASP A 412 23.84 -7.12 8.42
CA ASP A 412 23.91 -6.49 9.75
C ASP A 412 22.90 -7.10 10.74
N ALA A 413 21.74 -7.54 10.25
CA ALA A 413 20.73 -8.19 11.07
C ALA A 413 21.16 -9.59 11.52
N VAL A 414 21.74 -10.40 10.62
CA VAL A 414 22.26 -11.74 10.94
C VAL A 414 23.47 -11.64 11.88
N THR A 415 24.46 -10.82 11.54
CA THR A 415 25.68 -10.66 12.36
C THR A 415 25.33 -10.16 13.77
N GLY A 416 24.47 -9.14 13.87
CA GLY A 416 24.08 -8.61 15.17
C GLY A 416 23.32 -9.60 16.05
N LEU A 417 22.57 -10.54 15.47
CA LEU A 417 21.92 -11.61 16.23
C LEU A 417 22.92 -12.65 16.74
N LEU A 418 23.90 -13.03 15.92
CA LEU A 418 24.93 -14.01 16.30
C LEU A 418 25.84 -13.47 17.41
N GLU A 419 26.26 -12.21 17.32
CA GLU A 419 27.06 -11.55 18.36
C GLU A 419 26.33 -11.47 19.70
N ALA A 420 25.03 -11.14 19.68
CA ALA A 420 24.19 -11.11 20.87
C ALA A 420 24.03 -12.49 21.52
N HIS A 421 23.90 -13.55 20.70
CA HIS A 421 23.84 -14.92 21.19
C HIS A 421 25.16 -15.38 21.81
N ALA A 422 26.29 -15.11 21.14
CA ALA A 422 27.62 -15.45 21.64
C ALA A 422 27.98 -14.72 22.94
N SER A 423 27.46 -13.50 23.16
CA SER A 423 27.67 -12.74 24.40
C SER A 423 26.76 -13.16 25.56
N SER A 424 25.70 -13.92 25.27
CA SER A 424 24.70 -14.39 26.26
C SER A 424 24.88 -15.85 26.66
N SER A 425 25.80 -16.56 26.02
CA SER A 425 26.20 -17.95 26.27
C SER A 425 27.53 -17.97 27.03
#